data_AF-A0A8I0U4Q2-F1
#
_entry.id   AF-A0A8I0U4Q2-F1
#
_cell.length_a   1.000
_cell.length_b   1.000
_cell.length_c   1.000
_cell.angle_alpha   90.00
_cell.angle_beta   90.00
_cell.angle_gamma   90.00
#
_symmetry.space_group_name_H-M   'P 1'
#
loop_
_entity.id
_entity.type
_entity.pdbx_description
1 polymer ?
#
loop_
_entity_poly.entity_id
_entity_poly.type
_entity_poly.pdbx_seq_one_letter_code
_entity_poly.pdbx_strand_id
1 'polypeptide(L)'
;MKTKNSSLTAGGFAHPENEQANTFDNLIPVTNSNIDGKEIQTVSSRKLHSFLKVGRDYTSWIKGRIKQYGFVENVDYIIVENLSSPKRGSAKFRQQLEHDYIASLNMGKELSMVERNEQGKLARQYFIECEERLRRIAPEEHEAAIQNWRKNRVAACEDHKNMADAMKGYIERTGDNQHGFAYSNECTYLNSLVLGIHPRVWAKQKGIHVKQVRDHMSIDQLALLAYLESRNCALLDLDTLTATRKTKLTELAQRWLVQRMEAKQ
;
A
#
# COMPACT_ATOMS: atom_id res chain seq x y z
N MET A 1 63.98 -16.88 13.26
CA MET A 1 62.73 -17.57 13.66
C MET A 1 62.29 -17.06 15.03
N LYS A 2 61.00 -16.77 15.17
CA LYS A 2 60.22 -16.46 16.39
C LYS A 2 60.31 -15.02 16.94
N THR A 3 59.43 -14.19 16.40
CA THR A 3 58.82 -13.02 17.06
C THR A 3 58.05 -13.49 18.30
N LYS A 4 58.26 -12.80 19.44
CA LYS A 4 57.49 -12.96 20.67
C LYS A 4 56.18 -12.19 20.54
N ASN A 5 55.05 -12.90 20.60
CA ASN A 5 53.71 -12.32 20.69
C ASN A 5 53.55 -11.67 22.07
N SER A 6 53.32 -10.35 22.10
CA SER A 6 52.77 -9.65 23.25
C SER A 6 51.25 -9.75 23.21
N SER A 7 50.69 -10.28 24.28
CA SER A 7 49.26 -10.38 24.55
C SER A 7 48.67 -8.99 24.86
N LEU A 8 47.70 -8.56 24.06
CA LEU A 8 46.73 -7.55 24.45
C LEU A 8 45.37 -8.23 24.56
N THR A 9 44.98 -8.48 25.80
CA THR A 9 43.62 -8.81 26.23
C THR A 9 42.67 -7.71 25.77
N ALA A 10 41.86 -7.98 24.75
CA ALA A 10 40.66 -7.22 24.45
C ALA A 10 39.47 -8.02 24.98
N GLY A 11 38.92 -7.56 26.11
CA GLY A 11 37.63 -8.04 26.62
C GLY A 11 36.55 -7.69 25.60
N GLY A 12 35.95 -8.72 25.00
CA GLY A 12 34.75 -8.56 24.18
C GLY A 12 33.58 -8.16 25.07
N PHE A 13 33.13 -6.92 24.94
CA PHE A 13 31.81 -6.52 25.40
C PHE A 13 30.79 -7.22 24.49
N ALA A 14 30.09 -8.22 25.03
CA ALA A 14 28.90 -8.76 24.39
C ALA A 14 27.83 -7.66 24.32
N HIS A 15 27.47 -7.26 23.11
CA HIS A 15 26.39 -6.30 22.87
C HIS A 15 25.04 -6.88 23.37
N PRO A 16 24.26 -6.14 24.19
CA PRO A 16 22.99 -6.61 24.76
C PRO A 16 21.79 -6.57 23.78
N GLU A 17 21.99 -6.20 22.51
CA GLU A 17 20.89 -5.97 21.55
C GLU A 17 20.23 -7.26 21.05
N ASN A 18 20.92 -8.40 21.07
CA ASN A 18 20.41 -9.65 20.48
C ASN A 18 19.43 -10.43 21.37
N GLU A 19 19.41 -10.22 22.69
CA GLU A 19 18.47 -10.93 23.59
C GLU A 19 17.07 -10.31 23.61
N GLN A 20 16.98 -8.99 23.45
CA GLN A 20 15.70 -8.29 23.42
C GLN A 20 14.90 -8.61 22.14
N ALA A 21 15.55 -8.60 20.97
CA ALA A 21 14.90 -8.94 19.69
C ALA A 21 14.29 -10.36 19.69
N ASN A 22 15.02 -11.35 20.23
CA ASN A 22 14.53 -12.72 20.41
C ASN A 22 13.30 -12.81 21.34
N THR A 23 13.13 -11.84 22.25
CA THR A 23 11.96 -11.78 23.14
C THR A 23 10.73 -11.25 22.40
N PHE A 24 10.90 -10.23 21.55
CA PHE A 24 9.81 -9.65 20.77
C PHE A 24 9.31 -10.56 19.64
N ASP A 25 10.21 -11.27 18.96
CA ASP A 25 9.85 -12.25 17.92
C ASP A 25 8.90 -13.34 18.44
N ASN A 26 9.02 -13.68 19.73
CA ASN A 26 8.13 -14.63 20.38
C ASN A 26 6.79 -14.00 20.83
N LEU A 27 6.80 -12.72 21.23
CA LEU A 27 5.64 -12.02 21.78
C LEU A 27 4.71 -11.45 20.71
N ILE A 28 5.27 -10.83 19.67
CA ILE A 28 4.55 -10.18 18.56
C ILE A 28 5.18 -10.56 17.22
N PRO A 29 5.19 -11.86 16.84
CA PRO A 29 5.83 -12.32 15.61
C PRO A 29 5.27 -11.63 14.38
N VAL A 30 6.17 -11.12 13.55
CA VAL A 30 5.85 -10.64 12.20
C VAL A 30 5.95 -11.82 11.24
N THR A 31 4.84 -12.14 10.58
CA THR A 31 4.71 -13.27 9.65
C THR A 31 4.18 -12.82 8.31
N ASN A 32 4.58 -13.45 7.21
CA ASN A 32 3.97 -13.21 5.92
C ASN A 32 2.65 -13.97 5.82
N SER A 33 1.57 -13.27 5.49
CA SER A 33 0.26 -13.87 5.22
C SER A 33 -0.32 -13.29 3.93
N ASN A 34 -1.23 -14.03 3.32
CA ASN A 34 -1.95 -13.56 2.15
C ASN A 34 -3.21 -12.79 2.57
N ILE A 35 -3.29 -11.51 2.18
CA ILE A 35 -4.53 -10.71 2.27
C ILE A 35 -4.92 -10.32 0.84
N ASP A 36 -6.10 -10.78 0.39
CA ASP A 36 -6.66 -10.47 -0.93
C ASP A 36 -5.70 -10.76 -2.10
N GLY A 37 -5.02 -11.91 -2.06
CA GLY A 37 -4.07 -12.35 -3.08
C GLY A 37 -2.68 -11.73 -2.96
N LYS A 38 -2.43 -10.85 -1.98
CA LYS A 38 -1.13 -10.19 -1.77
C LYS A 38 -0.43 -10.76 -0.57
N GLU A 39 0.81 -11.21 -0.76
CA GLU A 39 1.69 -11.55 0.35
C GLU A 39 2.13 -10.26 1.06
N ILE A 40 1.67 -10.09 2.29
CA ILE A 40 2.01 -8.94 3.11
C ILE A 40 2.48 -9.37 4.50
N GLN A 41 3.27 -8.51 5.14
CA GLN A 41 3.65 -8.71 6.52
C GLN A 41 2.46 -8.46 7.43
N THR A 42 2.24 -9.38 8.37
CA THR A 42 1.10 -9.42 9.25
C THR A 42 1.49 -9.75 10.69
N VAL A 43 0.63 -9.37 11.62
CA VAL A 43 0.75 -9.65 13.04
C VAL A 43 -0.60 -10.12 13.59
N SER A 44 -0.58 -11.09 14.50
CA SER A 44 -1.77 -11.46 15.28
C SER A 44 -2.16 -10.30 16.18
N SER A 45 -3.36 -9.75 15.97
CA SER A 45 -3.86 -8.67 16.82
C SER A 45 -4.13 -9.14 18.25
N ARG A 46 -4.40 -10.44 18.47
CA ARG A 46 -4.55 -11.02 19.82
C ARG A 46 -3.22 -11.02 20.59
N LYS A 47 -2.12 -11.39 19.91
CA LYS A 47 -0.77 -11.29 20.48
C LYS A 47 -0.39 -9.83 20.74
N LEU A 48 -0.67 -8.95 19.78
CA LEU A 48 -0.45 -7.52 19.93
C LEU A 48 -1.24 -6.93 21.11
N HIS A 49 -2.53 -7.25 21.25
CA HIS A 49 -3.36 -6.83 22.38
C HIS A 49 -2.77 -7.24 23.74
N SER A 50 -2.33 -8.49 23.82
CA SER A 50 -1.71 -9.06 25.03
C SER A 50 -0.41 -8.32 25.37
N PHE A 51 0.41 -8.03 24.35
CA PHE A 51 1.65 -7.27 24.50
C PHE A 51 1.40 -5.81 24.93
N LEU A 52 0.41 -5.16 24.31
CA LEU A 52 0.03 -3.77 24.62
C LEU A 52 -0.59 -3.60 26.00
N LYS A 53 -0.95 -4.70 26.69
CA LYS A 53 -1.58 -4.73 28.02
C LYS A 53 -2.84 -3.85 28.09
N VAL A 54 -3.65 -3.89 27.04
CA VAL A 54 -4.89 -3.13 26.97
C VAL A 54 -5.91 -3.70 27.96
N GLY A 55 -6.46 -2.84 28.83
CA GLY A 55 -7.40 -3.28 29.87
C GLY A 55 -8.78 -3.70 29.36
N ARG A 56 -9.18 -3.26 28.15
CA ARG A 56 -10.42 -3.69 27.51
C ARG A 56 -10.27 -5.12 26.97
N ASP A 57 -11.35 -5.89 26.99
CA ASP A 57 -11.38 -7.22 26.36
C ASP A 57 -11.03 -7.13 24.87
N TYR A 58 -10.33 -8.15 24.38
CA TYR A 58 -9.78 -8.18 23.03
C TYR A 58 -10.85 -7.94 21.95
N THR A 59 -12.00 -8.60 22.04
CA THR A 59 -13.07 -8.50 21.03
C THR A 59 -13.65 -7.09 20.95
N SER A 60 -13.96 -6.46 22.09
CA SER A 60 -14.47 -5.09 22.12
C SER A 60 -13.40 -4.07 21.76
N TRP A 61 -12.13 -4.37 22.06
CA TRP A 61 -11.00 -3.55 21.65
C TRP A 61 -10.82 -3.56 20.13
N ILE A 62 -10.65 -4.72 19.51
CA ILE A 62 -10.32 -4.82 18.09
C ILE A 62 -11.46 -4.30 17.21
N LYS A 63 -12.72 -4.69 17.50
CA LYS A 63 -13.90 -4.19 16.79
C LYS A 63 -14.06 -2.67 16.95
N GLY A 64 -13.76 -2.15 18.15
CA GLY A 64 -13.77 -0.73 18.43
C GLY A 64 -12.73 0.03 17.61
N ARG A 65 -11.50 -0.48 17.52
CA ARG A 65 -10.42 0.13 16.73
C ARG A 65 -10.69 0.06 15.22
N ILE A 66 -11.16 -1.08 14.72
CA ILE A 66 -11.59 -1.25 13.32
C ILE A 66 -12.62 -0.18 12.94
N LYS A 67 -13.67 -0.03 13.74
CA LYS A 67 -14.71 0.97 13.48
C LYS A 67 -14.19 2.41 13.59
N GLN A 68 -13.34 2.68 14.59
CA GLN A 68 -12.85 4.04 14.86
C GLN A 68 -11.90 4.55 13.77
N TYR A 69 -11.02 3.69 13.27
CA TYR A 69 -9.98 4.06 12.31
C TYR A 69 -10.33 3.67 10.86
N GLY A 70 -11.47 3.02 10.66
CA GLY A 70 -11.97 2.68 9.33
C GLY A 70 -11.19 1.55 8.65
N PHE A 71 -10.60 0.64 9.43
CA PHE A 71 -9.88 -0.52 8.87
C PHE A 71 -10.83 -1.41 8.07
N VAL A 72 -10.37 -1.84 6.90
CA VAL A 72 -11.17 -2.59 5.92
C VAL A 72 -10.74 -4.05 5.88
N GLU A 73 -11.70 -4.96 5.97
CA GLU A 73 -11.46 -6.40 5.81
C GLU A 73 -10.95 -6.71 4.40
N ASN A 74 -10.01 -7.65 4.27
CA ASN A 74 -9.29 -7.97 3.03
C ASN A 74 -8.38 -6.84 2.52
N VAL A 75 -8.16 -5.79 3.31
CA VAL A 75 -7.15 -4.76 3.02
C VAL A 75 -6.21 -4.64 4.20
N ASP A 76 -6.76 -4.35 5.38
CA ASP A 76 -6.00 -4.11 6.60
C ASP A 76 -5.91 -5.34 7.48
N TYR A 77 -6.87 -6.26 7.39
CA TYR A 77 -6.88 -7.51 8.16
C TYR A 77 -7.70 -8.61 7.48
N ILE A 78 -7.47 -9.84 7.94
CA ILE A 78 -8.36 -11.00 7.72
C ILE A 78 -8.76 -11.60 9.08
N ILE A 79 -9.89 -12.30 9.12
CA ILE A 79 -10.36 -12.98 10.32
C ILE A 79 -10.01 -14.47 10.21
N VAL A 80 -9.31 -14.99 11.22
CA VAL A 80 -8.97 -16.41 11.33
C VAL A 80 -9.67 -16.99 12.54
N GLU A 81 -10.31 -18.13 12.34
CA GLU A 81 -10.94 -18.91 13.39
C GLU A 81 -9.94 -19.90 14.00
N ASN A 82 -9.85 -19.90 15.33
CA ASN A 82 -8.99 -20.76 16.12
C ASN A 82 -9.81 -21.49 17.19
N LEU A 83 -9.32 -22.66 17.63
CA LEU A 83 -9.91 -23.37 18.77
C LEU A 83 -9.21 -22.95 20.06
N SER A 84 -9.99 -22.54 21.06
CA SER A 84 -9.47 -22.19 22.39
C SER A 84 -8.87 -23.41 23.07
N SER A 85 -7.87 -23.19 23.94
CA SER A 85 -7.40 -24.25 24.84
C SER A 85 -8.46 -24.56 25.91
N PRO A 86 -8.67 -25.84 26.27
CA PRO A 86 -9.58 -26.23 27.35
C PRO A 86 -9.14 -25.63 28.68
N LYS A 87 -10.01 -24.84 29.34
CA LYS A 87 -9.75 -24.35 30.71
C LYS A 87 -10.12 -25.43 31.72
N ARG A 88 -9.11 -26.12 32.28
CA ARG A 88 -9.29 -27.06 33.40
C ARG A 88 -9.93 -26.33 34.58
N GLY A 89 -11.01 -26.89 35.14
CA GLY A 89 -11.73 -26.34 36.29
C GLY A 89 -12.91 -25.40 35.95
N SER A 90 -13.23 -25.18 34.67
CA SER A 90 -14.46 -24.46 34.26
C SER A 90 -15.54 -25.44 33.81
N ALA A 91 -16.81 -25.15 34.13
CA ALA A 91 -17.97 -25.87 33.58
C ALA A 91 -18.02 -25.83 32.03
N LYS A 92 -17.32 -24.87 31.40
CA LYS A 92 -17.10 -24.79 29.96
C LYS A 92 -15.76 -25.43 29.58
N PHE A 93 -15.58 -26.72 29.89
CA PHE A 93 -14.37 -27.48 29.57
C PHE A 93 -14.15 -27.70 28.06
N ARG A 94 -15.13 -27.39 27.21
CA ARG A 94 -15.04 -27.56 25.75
C ARG A 94 -14.21 -26.44 25.11
N GLN A 95 -13.51 -26.77 24.02
CA GLN A 95 -12.87 -25.79 23.15
C GLN A 95 -13.94 -24.85 22.57
N GLN A 96 -13.65 -23.55 22.56
CA GLN A 96 -14.52 -22.53 21.98
C GLN A 96 -13.88 -21.99 20.72
N LEU A 97 -14.73 -21.56 19.78
CA LEU A 97 -14.28 -20.85 18.60
C LEU A 97 -13.83 -19.43 19.01
N GLU A 98 -12.55 -19.14 18.81
CA GLU A 98 -11.95 -17.82 19.01
C GLU A 98 -11.61 -17.20 17.66
N HIS A 99 -11.93 -15.93 17.48
CA HIS A 99 -11.55 -15.19 16.28
C HIS A 99 -10.28 -14.41 16.57
N ASP A 100 -9.29 -14.49 15.68
CA ASP A 100 -8.13 -13.61 15.65
C ASP A 100 -8.15 -12.78 14.37
N TYR A 101 -7.87 -11.49 14.51
CA TYR A 101 -7.76 -10.58 13.39
C TYR A 101 -6.29 -10.51 13.03
N ILE A 102 -5.92 -11.14 11.92
CA ILE A 102 -4.55 -11.08 11.39
C ILE A 102 -4.42 -9.74 10.69
N ALA A 103 -3.77 -8.80 11.37
CA ALA A 103 -3.64 -7.42 10.95
C ALA A 103 -2.40 -7.24 10.06
N SER A 104 -2.49 -6.39 9.04
CA SER A 104 -1.34 -5.92 8.30
C SER A 104 -0.35 -5.22 9.23
N LEU A 105 0.93 -5.22 8.87
CA LEU A 105 1.97 -4.58 9.68
C LEU A 105 1.69 -3.07 9.87
N ASN A 106 1.09 -2.41 8.88
CA ASN A 106 0.67 -1.01 8.98
C ASN A 106 -0.45 -0.83 10.01
N MET A 107 -1.49 -1.66 9.96
CA MET A 107 -2.56 -1.65 10.96
C MET A 107 -1.99 -1.92 12.36
N GLY A 108 -1.06 -2.88 12.51
CA GLY A 108 -0.40 -3.17 13.78
C GLY A 108 0.39 -1.98 14.36
N LYS A 109 1.10 -1.22 13.52
CA LYS A 109 1.78 0.02 13.93
C LYS A 109 0.80 1.09 14.38
N GLU A 110 -0.28 1.29 13.64
CA GLU A 110 -1.31 2.27 13.99
C GLU A 110 -2.00 1.92 15.31
N LEU A 111 -2.37 0.65 15.51
CA LEU A 111 -2.90 0.15 16.78
C LEU A 111 -1.94 0.43 17.94
N SER A 112 -0.65 0.16 17.75
CA SER A 112 0.38 0.40 18.75
C SER A 112 0.54 1.90 19.08
N MET A 113 0.45 2.78 18.08
CA MET A 113 0.51 4.23 18.27
C MET A 113 -0.68 4.78 19.05
N VAL A 114 -1.88 4.24 18.78
CA VAL A 114 -3.13 4.74 19.35
C VAL A 114 -3.28 4.41 20.83
N GLU A 115 -2.66 3.33 21.32
CA GLU A 115 -2.73 2.97 22.74
C GLU A 115 -1.97 3.95 23.65
N ARG A 116 -1.06 4.78 23.11
CA ARG A 116 -0.35 5.84 23.85
C ARG A 116 0.28 5.36 25.17
N ASN A 117 0.85 4.16 25.16
CA ASN A 117 1.52 3.57 26.31
C ASN A 117 2.93 3.09 25.94
N GLU A 118 3.77 2.80 26.94
CA GLU A 118 5.15 2.36 26.72
C GLU A 118 5.23 1.07 25.88
N GLN A 119 4.29 0.15 26.06
CA GLN A 119 4.24 -1.06 25.23
C GLN A 119 3.94 -0.73 23.76
N GLY A 120 3.06 0.22 23.48
CA GLY A 120 2.77 0.72 22.15
C GLY A 120 3.99 1.35 21.49
N LYS A 121 4.80 2.08 22.26
CA LYS A 121 6.08 2.61 21.79
C LYS A 121 7.06 1.49 21.44
N LEU A 122 7.19 0.49 22.31
CA LEU A 122 8.08 -0.66 22.09
C LEU A 122 7.64 -1.51 20.88
N ALA A 123 6.35 -1.82 20.76
CA ALA A 123 5.81 -2.56 19.62
C ALA A 123 6.08 -1.81 18.31
N ARG A 124 5.88 -0.48 18.30
CA ARG A 124 6.17 0.34 17.13
C ARG A 124 7.65 0.31 16.76
N GLN A 125 8.55 0.45 17.75
CA GLN A 125 10.00 0.40 17.51
C GLN A 125 10.41 -0.95 16.94
N TYR A 126 9.90 -2.05 17.50
CA TYR A 126 10.14 -3.39 17.00
C TYR A 126 9.65 -3.59 15.55
N PHE A 127 8.45 -3.11 15.21
CA PHE A 127 7.96 -3.20 13.82
C PHE A 127 8.82 -2.40 12.84
N ILE A 128 9.30 -1.22 13.23
CA ILE A 128 10.23 -0.43 12.41
C ILE A 128 11.55 -1.18 12.23
N GLU A 129 12.09 -1.76 13.29
CA GLU A 129 13.33 -2.53 13.24
C GLU A 129 13.21 -3.75 12.32
N CYS A 130 12.06 -4.45 12.34
CA CYS A 130 11.78 -5.54 11.41
C CYS A 130 11.87 -5.09 9.95
N GLU A 131 11.24 -3.96 9.60
CA GLU A 131 11.28 -3.40 8.24
C GLU A 131 12.69 -2.98 7.83
N GLU A 132 13.44 -2.34 8.75
CA GLU A 132 14.84 -1.96 8.51
C GLU A 132 15.75 -3.19 8.35
N ARG A 133 15.50 -4.27 9.08
CA ARG A 133 16.24 -5.53 8.95
C ARG A 133 15.97 -6.18 7.60
N LEU A 134 14.71 -6.23 7.17
CA LEU A 134 14.33 -6.70 5.84
C LEU A 134 14.98 -5.86 4.74
N ARG A 135 14.97 -4.54 4.88
CA ARG A 135 15.66 -3.63 3.96
C ARG A 135 17.16 -3.91 3.86
N ARG A 136 17.82 -4.30 4.95
CA ARG A 136 19.25 -4.65 4.97
C ARG A 136 19.55 -6.01 4.34
N ILE A 137 18.66 -6.99 4.51
CA ILE A 137 18.85 -8.36 4.00
C ILE A 137 18.56 -8.44 2.50
N ALA A 138 17.57 -7.68 2.01
CA ALA A 138 17.15 -7.66 0.61
C ALA A 138 17.12 -6.22 0.05
N PRO A 139 18.27 -5.54 -0.08
CA PRO A 139 18.34 -4.15 -0.51
C PRO A 139 17.86 -3.96 -1.96
N GLU A 140 18.18 -4.89 -2.86
CA GLU A 140 17.79 -4.82 -4.27
C GLU A 140 16.28 -4.94 -4.48
N GLU A 141 15.62 -5.87 -3.78
CA GLU A 141 14.17 -6.05 -3.85
C GLU A 141 13.43 -4.84 -3.26
N HIS A 142 13.92 -4.32 -2.14
CA HIS A 142 13.38 -3.11 -1.53
C HIS A 142 13.53 -1.89 -2.44
N GLU A 143 14.69 -1.73 -3.06
CA GLU A 143 14.92 -0.65 -4.00
C GLU A 143 14.08 -0.81 -5.25
N ALA A 144 13.97 -2.01 -5.82
CA ALA A 144 13.07 -2.30 -6.94
C ALA A 144 11.60 -1.98 -6.61
N ALA A 145 11.12 -2.31 -5.40
CA ALA A 145 9.78 -1.97 -4.95
C ALA A 145 9.56 -0.44 -4.86
N ILE A 146 10.51 0.29 -4.27
CA ILE A 146 10.48 1.75 -4.22
C ILE A 146 10.53 2.36 -5.63
N GLN A 147 11.41 1.85 -6.49
CA GLN A 147 11.58 2.33 -7.85
C GLN A 147 10.34 2.05 -8.70
N ASN A 148 9.67 0.91 -8.52
CA ASN A 148 8.42 0.60 -9.20
C ASN A 148 7.29 1.54 -8.73
N TRP A 149 7.18 1.78 -7.41
CA TRP A 149 6.23 2.76 -6.86
C TRP A 149 6.50 4.17 -7.38
N ARG A 150 7.77 4.58 -7.44
CA ARG A 150 8.19 5.86 -8.01
C ARG A 150 7.92 5.92 -9.51
N LYS A 151 8.32 4.94 -10.29
CA LYS A 151 8.14 4.90 -11.75
C LYS A 151 6.67 5.00 -12.13
N ASN A 152 5.79 4.25 -11.47
CA ASN A 152 4.35 4.29 -11.75
C ASN A 152 3.72 5.64 -11.37
N ARG A 153 4.21 6.30 -10.31
CA ARG A 153 3.71 7.62 -9.90
C ARG A 153 4.36 8.80 -10.62
N VAL A 154 5.62 8.66 -11.03
CA VAL A 154 6.41 9.69 -11.74
C VAL A 154 6.04 9.72 -13.22
N ALA A 155 5.90 8.56 -13.88
CA ALA A 155 5.44 8.50 -15.27
C ALA A 155 4.06 9.20 -15.41
N ALA A 156 3.12 8.89 -14.51
CA ALA A 156 1.80 9.54 -14.48
C ALA A 156 1.85 11.06 -14.14
N CYS A 157 2.96 11.56 -13.59
CA CYS A 157 3.17 12.98 -13.32
C CYS A 157 3.88 13.71 -14.47
N GLU A 158 4.86 13.07 -15.11
CA GLU A 158 5.60 13.62 -16.25
C GLU A 158 4.72 13.72 -17.50
N ASP A 159 3.91 12.69 -17.77
CA ASP A 159 3.01 12.67 -18.92
C ASP A 159 1.89 13.72 -18.81
N HIS A 160 1.47 14.07 -17.59
CA HIS A 160 0.53 15.15 -17.32
C HIS A 160 1.09 16.51 -17.78
N LYS A 161 2.37 16.80 -17.53
CA LYS A 161 3.02 18.04 -18.00
C LYS A 161 3.17 18.05 -19.52
N ASN A 162 3.60 16.93 -20.10
CA ASN A 162 3.73 16.78 -21.55
C ASN A 162 2.39 17.00 -22.27
N MET A 163 1.29 16.52 -21.70
CA MET A 163 -0.05 16.71 -22.29
C MET A 163 -0.52 18.18 -22.21
N ALA A 164 -0.12 18.93 -21.18
CA ALA A 164 -0.44 20.36 -21.09
C ALA A 164 0.25 21.14 -22.21
N ASP A 165 1.53 20.85 -22.46
CA ASP A 165 2.33 21.47 -23.51
C ASP A 165 1.82 21.07 -24.91
N ALA A 166 1.54 19.78 -25.13
CA ALA A 166 0.98 19.29 -26.39
C ALA A 166 -0.39 19.92 -26.70
N MET A 167 -1.26 20.04 -25.69
CA MET A 167 -2.57 20.69 -25.84
C MET A 167 -2.44 22.16 -26.17
N LYS A 168 -1.49 22.87 -25.53
CA LYS A 168 -1.20 24.27 -25.83
C LYS A 168 -0.76 24.43 -27.30
N GLY A 169 0.18 23.60 -27.75
CA GLY A 169 0.66 23.62 -29.13
C GLY A 169 -0.44 23.29 -30.14
N TYR A 170 -1.31 22.32 -29.84
CA TYR A 170 -2.46 21.99 -30.68
C TYR A 170 -3.40 23.19 -30.88
N ILE A 171 -3.74 23.88 -29.79
CA ILE A 171 -4.62 25.07 -29.83
C ILE A 171 -3.98 26.19 -30.67
N GLU A 172 -2.68 26.43 -30.49
CA GLU A 172 -1.93 27.44 -31.25
C GLU A 172 -1.91 27.14 -32.76
N ARG A 173 -1.79 25.87 -33.16
CA ARG A 173 -1.74 25.46 -34.57
C ARG A 173 -3.11 25.43 -35.25
N THR A 174 -4.13 24.95 -34.53
CA THR A 174 -5.46 24.71 -35.13
C THR A 174 -6.42 25.89 -34.97
N GLY A 175 -6.13 26.84 -34.07
CA GLY A 175 -7.04 27.92 -33.75
C GLY A 175 -8.29 27.46 -33.00
N ASP A 176 -8.22 26.30 -32.32
CA ASP A 176 -9.33 25.76 -31.53
C ASP A 176 -9.72 26.72 -30.39
N ASN A 177 -11.02 26.90 -30.16
CA ASN A 177 -11.58 27.85 -29.21
C ASN A 177 -11.77 27.28 -27.79
N GLN A 178 -11.24 26.08 -27.51
CA GLN A 178 -11.28 25.42 -26.19
C GLN A 178 -10.48 26.11 -25.07
N HIS A 179 -10.22 27.42 -25.19
CA HIS A 179 -9.39 28.19 -24.27
C HIS A 179 -9.80 28.03 -22.79
N GLY A 180 -8.80 27.99 -21.91
CA GLY A 180 -8.97 28.00 -20.45
C GLY A 180 -9.25 26.63 -19.80
N PHE A 181 -9.96 25.72 -20.48
CA PHE A 181 -10.36 24.43 -19.88
C PHE A 181 -10.00 23.18 -20.68
N ALA A 182 -9.44 23.31 -21.90
CA ALA A 182 -9.07 22.18 -22.77
C ALA A 182 -8.32 21.07 -22.02
N TYR A 183 -7.26 21.45 -21.29
CA TYR A 183 -6.44 20.52 -20.54
C TYR A 183 -7.22 19.77 -19.43
N SER A 184 -8.02 20.51 -18.65
CA SER A 184 -8.80 19.92 -17.55
C SER A 184 -9.87 18.96 -18.06
N ASN A 185 -10.48 19.30 -19.20
CA ASN A 185 -11.46 18.45 -19.87
C ASN A 185 -10.82 17.16 -20.37
N GLU A 186 -9.61 17.26 -20.94
CA GLU A 186 -8.86 16.12 -21.44
C GLU A 186 -8.41 15.19 -20.30
N CYS A 187 -7.89 15.75 -19.22
CA CYS A 187 -7.56 14.97 -18.00
C CYS A 187 -8.78 14.24 -17.45
N THR A 188 -9.93 14.94 -17.38
CA THR A 188 -11.18 14.37 -16.88
C THR A 188 -11.65 13.22 -17.78
N TYR A 189 -11.52 13.39 -19.09
CA TYR A 189 -11.86 12.36 -20.07
C TYR A 189 -11.00 11.10 -19.92
N LEU A 190 -9.68 11.25 -19.88
CA LEU A 190 -8.74 10.13 -19.71
C LEU A 190 -8.97 9.40 -18.38
N ASN A 191 -9.13 10.15 -17.28
CA ASN A 191 -9.43 9.55 -15.98
C ASN A 191 -10.79 8.81 -16.01
N SER A 192 -11.77 9.31 -16.77
CA SER A 192 -13.08 8.63 -16.92
C SER A 192 -12.95 7.30 -17.66
N LEU A 193 -12.11 7.23 -18.70
CA LEU A 193 -11.82 5.97 -19.41
C LEU A 193 -11.15 4.95 -18.49
N VAL A 194 -10.17 5.38 -17.70
CA VAL A 194 -9.41 4.52 -16.79
C VAL A 194 -10.29 3.99 -15.65
N LEU A 195 -11.15 4.84 -15.08
CA LEU A 195 -11.99 4.49 -13.92
C LEU A 195 -13.31 3.82 -14.33
N GLY A 196 -13.71 3.92 -15.60
CA GLY A 196 -15.02 3.50 -16.10
C GLY A 196 -16.18 4.39 -15.67
N ILE A 197 -15.94 5.38 -14.79
CA ILE A 197 -16.91 6.36 -14.31
C ILE A 197 -16.26 7.73 -14.16
N HIS A 198 -17.07 8.77 -14.03
CA HIS A 198 -16.57 10.13 -13.88
C HIS A 198 -15.72 10.30 -12.58
N PRO A 199 -14.53 10.94 -12.62
CA PRO A 199 -13.61 11.04 -11.49
C PRO A 199 -14.21 11.64 -10.21
N ARG A 200 -15.08 12.64 -10.35
CA ARG A 200 -15.79 13.24 -9.20
C ARG A 200 -16.73 12.25 -8.51
N VAL A 201 -17.41 11.41 -9.28
CA VAL A 201 -18.32 10.39 -8.75
C VAL A 201 -17.51 9.29 -8.07
N TRP A 202 -16.43 8.86 -8.71
CA TRP A 202 -15.48 7.89 -8.14
C TRP A 202 -14.88 8.37 -6.81
N ALA A 203 -14.43 9.63 -6.75
CA ALA A 203 -13.90 10.24 -5.53
C ALA A 203 -14.95 10.25 -4.39
N LYS A 204 -16.20 10.62 -4.71
CA LYS A 204 -17.31 10.60 -3.75
C LYS A 204 -17.60 9.18 -3.22
N GLN A 205 -17.58 8.17 -4.09
CA GLN A 205 -17.77 6.77 -3.69
C GLN A 205 -16.66 6.26 -2.77
N LYS A 206 -15.42 6.71 -2.99
CA LYS A 206 -14.26 6.34 -2.17
C LYS A 206 -14.07 7.22 -0.93
N GLY A 207 -14.87 8.27 -0.76
CA GLY A 207 -14.74 9.21 0.35
C GLY A 207 -13.46 10.07 0.31
N ILE A 208 -12.89 10.27 -0.87
CA ILE A 208 -11.61 11.00 -1.06
C ILE A 208 -11.83 12.34 -1.76
N HIS A 209 -10.85 13.23 -1.64
CA HIS A 209 -10.89 14.53 -2.31
C HIS A 209 -10.66 14.39 -3.83
N VAL A 210 -11.35 15.19 -4.65
CA VAL A 210 -11.30 15.09 -6.13
C VAL A 210 -9.88 15.27 -6.69
N LYS A 211 -9.04 16.07 -6.03
CA LYS A 211 -7.63 16.25 -6.44
C LYS A 211 -6.75 15.02 -6.21
N GLN A 212 -7.20 14.07 -5.38
CA GLN A 212 -6.44 12.88 -5.00
C GLN A 212 -6.84 11.63 -5.79
N VAL A 213 -7.61 11.79 -6.88
CA VAL A 213 -8.10 10.64 -7.66
C VAL A 213 -6.96 9.77 -8.18
N ARG A 214 -5.92 10.38 -8.77
CA ARG A 214 -4.74 9.65 -9.27
C ARG A 214 -3.94 8.98 -8.14
N ASP A 215 -3.91 9.58 -6.95
CA ASP A 215 -3.19 9.02 -5.80
C ASP A 215 -3.77 7.69 -5.32
N HIS A 216 -5.06 7.46 -5.58
CA HIS A 216 -5.81 6.29 -5.15
C HIS A 216 -6.09 5.30 -6.29
N MET A 217 -5.55 5.55 -7.50
CA MET A 217 -5.63 4.59 -8.59
C MET A 217 -4.73 3.38 -8.32
N SER A 218 -5.16 2.20 -8.77
CA SER A 218 -4.34 0.99 -8.73
C SER A 218 -3.14 1.11 -9.68
N ILE A 219 -2.14 0.23 -9.51
CA ILE A 219 -0.97 0.17 -10.40
C ILE A 219 -1.41 -0.04 -11.86
N ASP A 220 -2.38 -0.92 -12.09
CA ASP A 220 -2.93 -1.16 -13.43
C ASP A 220 -3.63 0.08 -13.98
N GLN A 221 -4.41 0.79 -13.17
CA GLN A 221 -5.06 2.03 -13.58
C GLN A 221 -4.06 3.14 -13.93
N LEU A 222 -3.00 3.30 -13.13
CA LEU A 222 -1.92 4.26 -13.42
C LEU A 222 -1.16 3.90 -14.70
N ALA A 223 -0.92 2.61 -14.94
CA ALA A 223 -0.27 2.15 -16.17
C ALA A 223 -1.13 2.42 -17.41
N LEU A 224 -2.45 2.20 -17.35
CA LEU A 224 -3.37 2.55 -18.43
C LEU A 224 -3.43 4.07 -18.64
N LEU A 225 -3.45 4.85 -17.56
CA LEU A 225 -3.48 6.30 -17.63
C LEU A 225 -2.23 6.85 -18.35
N ALA A 226 -1.04 6.46 -17.93
CA ALA A 226 0.22 6.85 -18.57
C ALA A 226 0.25 6.40 -20.05
N TYR A 227 -0.24 5.18 -20.31
CA TYR A 227 -0.38 4.68 -21.68
C TYR A 227 -1.23 5.63 -22.53
N LEU A 228 -2.42 6.03 -22.06
CA LEU A 228 -3.33 6.90 -22.79
C LEU A 228 -2.82 8.34 -22.91
N GLU A 229 -2.21 8.90 -21.85
CA GLU A 229 -1.63 10.25 -21.87
C GLU A 229 -0.57 10.37 -22.95
N SER A 230 0.38 9.43 -23.01
CA SER A 230 1.43 9.40 -24.03
C SER A 230 0.87 9.38 -25.47
N ARG A 231 -0.17 8.57 -25.74
CA ARG A 231 -0.79 8.52 -27.09
C ARG A 231 -1.61 9.77 -27.37
N ASN A 232 -2.22 10.36 -26.34
CA ASN A 232 -2.95 11.59 -26.49
C ASN A 232 -2.03 12.75 -26.91
N CYS A 233 -0.84 12.86 -26.28
CA CYS A 233 0.19 13.81 -26.71
C CYS A 233 0.53 13.63 -28.19
N ALA A 234 0.84 12.40 -28.62
CA ALA A 234 1.15 12.12 -30.02
C ALA A 234 -0.01 12.46 -30.98
N LEU A 235 -1.27 12.24 -30.56
CA LEU A 235 -2.45 12.61 -31.34
C LEU A 235 -2.66 14.12 -31.42
N LEU A 236 -2.32 14.86 -30.36
CA LEU A 236 -2.32 16.33 -30.34
C LEU A 236 -1.22 16.89 -31.24
N ASP A 237 -0.03 16.29 -31.23
CA ASP A 237 1.11 16.67 -32.08
C ASP A 237 0.81 16.45 -33.58
N LEU A 238 -0.04 15.49 -33.90
CA LEU A 238 -0.54 15.22 -35.26
C LEU A 238 -1.78 16.04 -35.63
N ASP A 239 -2.15 17.02 -34.82
CA ASP A 239 -3.31 17.91 -35.02
C ASP A 239 -4.63 17.17 -35.24
N THR A 240 -4.77 16.01 -34.61
CA THR A 240 -6.00 15.22 -34.74
C THR A 240 -7.17 15.91 -34.05
N LEU A 241 -8.30 15.99 -34.78
CA LEU A 241 -9.53 16.57 -34.28
C LEU A 241 -10.02 15.87 -33.00
N THR A 242 -10.57 16.66 -32.08
CA THR A 242 -11.02 16.20 -30.76
C THR A 242 -11.94 14.98 -30.81
N ALA A 243 -12.91 14.93 -31.74
CA ALA A 243 -13.81 13.79 -31.88
C ALA A 243 -13.05 12.50 -32.25
N THR A 244 -12.20 12.56 -33.28
CA THR A 244 -11.39 11.43 -33.74
C THR A 244 -10.42 10.98 -32.66
N ARG A 245 -9.78 11.92 -31.95
CA ARG A 245 -8.86 11.63 -30.85
C ARG A 245 -9.54 10.85 -29.74
N LYS A 246 -10.71 11.30 -29.29
CA LYS A 246 -11.49 10.62 -28.25
C LYS A 246 -11.91 9.20 -28.66
N THR A 247 -12.33 9.00 -29.90
CA THR A 247 -12.65 7.66 -30.43
C THR A 247 -11.42 6.75 -30.39
N LYS A 248 -10.27 7.21 -30.91
CA LYS A 248 -9.02 6.44 -30.90
C LYS A 248 -8.58 6.07 -29.48
N LEU A 249 -8.64 7.02 -28.55
CA LEU A 249 -8.26 6.77 -27.15
C LEU A 249 -9.17 5.76 -26.46
N THR A 250 -10.48 5.79 -26.76
CA THR A 250 -11.44 4.80 -26.23
C THR A 250 -11.10 3.40 -26.74
N GLU A 251 -10.84 3.27 -28.03
CA GLU A 251 -10.47 2.00 -28.65
C GLU A 251 -9.16 1.46 -28.08
N LEU A 252 -8.15 2.33 -27.93
CA LEU A 252 -6.87 1.98 -27.31
C LEU A 252 -7.04 1.51 -25.87
N ALA A 253 -7.89 2.17 -25.08
CA ALA A 253 -8.19 1.75 -23.72
C ALA A 253 -8.84 0.36 -23.67
N GLN A 254 -9.82 0.10 -24.54
CA GLN A 254 -10.48 -1.21 -24.63
C GLN A 254 -9.48 -2.31 -25.01
N ARG A 255 -8.67 -2.10 -26.04
CA ARG A 255 -7.65 -3.06 -26.48
C ARG A 255 -6.65 -3.38 -25.37
N TRP A 256 -6.18 -2.36 -24.65
CA TRP A 256 -5.25 -2.52 -23.55
C TRP A 256 -5.86 -3.37 -22.42
N LEU A 257 -7.14 -3.16 -22.11
CA LEU A 257 -7.84 -3.93 -21.08
C LEU A 257 -8.01 -5.40 -21.48
N VAL A 258 -8.37 -5.67 -22.73
CA VAL A 258 -8.51 -7.05 -23.26
C VAL A 258 -7.19 -7.80 -23.16
N GLN A 259 -6.09 -7.23 -23.64
CA GLN A 259 -4.76 -7.87 -23.61
C GLN A 259 -4.32 -8.27 -22.19
N ARG A 260 -4.65 -7.44 -21.19
CA ARG A 260 -4.29 -7.73 -19.79
C ARG A 260 -5.22 -8.73 -19.11
N MET A 261 -6.45 -8.87 -19.57
CA MET A 261 -7.36 -9.92 -19.11
C MET A 261 -6.90 -11.28 -19.63
N GLU A 262 -6.48 -11.35 -20.89
CA GLU A 262 -5.93 -12.57 -21.52
C GLU A 262 -4.61 -13.00 -20.88
N ALA A 263 -3.74 -12.06 -20.51
CA ALA A 263 -2.46 -12.37 -19.85
C ALA A 263 -2.57 -12.84 -18.39
N LYS A 264 -3.76 -12.76 -17.78
CA LYS A 264 -4.04 -13.20 -16.39
C LYS A 264 -4.79 -14.54 -16.32
N GLN A 265 -5.14 -15.14 -17.47
CA GLN A 265 -5.72 -16.48 -17.60
C GLN A 265 -4.63 -17.54 -17.77
#